data_AF-A0A2T2ULF4-F1
#
_entry.id   AF-A0A2T2ULF4-F1
#
_cell.length_a   1.000
_cell.length_b   1.000
_cell.length_c   1.000
_cell.angle_alpha   90.00
_cell.angle_beta   90.00
_cell.angle_gamma   90.00
#
_symmetry.space_group_name_H-M   'P 1'
#
loop_
_entity.id
_entity.type
_entity.pdbx_description
1 polymer ?
#
loop_
_entity_poly.entity_id
_entity_poly.type
_entity_poly.pdbx_seq_one_letter_code
_entity_poly.pdbx_strand_id
1 'polypeptide(L)'
;MPTTKEPPRITHVSWGRLEIENGTAQTFKDAKLYPGGARAWDWNETGTSHSPGIQPADVEELLEHGASVVVLSRGMNKRLQVKPETLDMLDEAGVETHVLQTEQAVERYNELQAADEPVGGLFHSTC
;
A
#
# COMPACT_ATOMS: atom_id res chain seq x y z
N MET A 1 4.54 -26.23 -7.68
CA MET A 1 3.66 -25.78 -6.57
C MET A 1 3.44 -24.30 -6.79
N PRO A 2 2.24 -23.79 -7.07
CA PRO A 2 2.04 -22.35 -7.02
C PRO A 2 2.11 -21.98 -5.54
N THR A 3 3.22 -21.38 -5.11
CA THR A 3 3.25 -20.63 -3.86
C THR A 3 2.42 -19.39 -4.14
N THR A 4 1.12 -19.43 -3.84
CA THR A 4 0.33 -18.20 -3.76
C THR A 4 1.01 -17.32 -2.73
N LYS A 5 1.64 -16.26 -3.22
CA LYS A 5 2.33 -15.27 -2.41
C LYS A 5 1.24 -14.39 -1.80
N GLU A 6 0.65 -14.84 -0.71
CA GLU A 6 -0.46 -14.12 -0.07
C GLU A 6 -0.02 -12.72 0.39
N PRO A 7 -0.87 -11.70 0.25
CA PRO A 7 -0.61 -10.40 0.85
C PRO A 7 -0.63 -10.50 2.38
N PRO A 8 0.29 -9.79 3.07
CA PRO A 8 0.35 -9.80 4.53
C PRO A 8 -0.91 -9.14 5.14
N ARG A 9 -1.37 -9.59 6.31
CA ARG A 9 -2.51 -8.95 6.99
C ARG A 9 -2.06 -7.77 7.85
N ILE A 10 -2.78 -6.66 7.85
CA ILE A 10 -2.53 -5.54 8.76
C ILE A 10 -3.27 -5.79 10.08
N THR A 11 -2.55 -5.85 11.19
CA THR A 11 -3.12 -6.17 12.51
C THR A 11 -3.37 -4.93 13.36
N HIS A 12 -2.60 -3.86 13.14
CA HIS A 12 -2.74 -2.62 13.89
C HIS A 12 -2.27 -1.40 13.07
N VAL A 13 -2.96 -0.27 13.25
CA VAL A 13 -2.53 1.02 12.75
C VAL A 13 -2.79 2.09 13.79
N SER A 14 -1.81 2.96 13.99
CA SER A 14 -1.89 4.16 14.83
C SER A 14 -0.88 5.20 14.34
N TRP A 15 -0.83 6.37 14.97
CA TRP A 15 0.03 7.45 14.51
C TRP A 15 1.51 7.05 14.50
N GLY A 16 2.11 7.02 13.31
CA GLY A 16 3.51 6.66 13.13
C GLY A 16 3.82 5.17 13.31
N ARG A 17 2.79 4.30 13.33
CA ARG A 17 2.94 2.86 13.57
C ARG A 17 1.94 2.05 12.75
N LEU A 18 2.47 1.08 12.01
CA LEU A 18 1.73 0.06 11.29
C LEU A 18 2.30 -1.31 11.66
N GLU A 19 1.43 -2.26 11.99
CA GLU A 19 1.82 -3.64 12.26
C GLU A 19 1.16 -4.60 11.29
N ILE A 20 1.92 -5.60 10.87
CA ILE A 20 1.45 -6.64 9.98
C ILE A 20 1.81 -8.02 10.50
N GLU A 21 1.10 -9.02 9.99
CA GLU A 21 1.34 -10.44 10.21
C GLU A 21 1.58 -11.14 8.87
N ASN A 22 2.76 -11.74 8.73
CA ASN A 22 3.13 -12.57 7.58
C ASN A 22 4.09 -13.68 8.05
N GLY A 23 3.54 -14.65 8.79
CA GLY A 23 4.31 -15.66 9.52
C GLY A 23 5.03 -15.13 10.77
N THR A 24 5.50 -13.87 10.75
CA THR A 24 6.04 -13.16 11.92
C THR A 24 5.46 -11.74 11.97
N ALA A 25 5.26 -11.22 13.19
CA ALA A 25 4.85 -9.84 13.40
C ALA A 25 5.98 -8.87 12.98
N GLN A 26 5.63 -7.86 12.19
CA GLN A 26 6.54 -6.80 11.75
C GLN A 26 5.92 -5.43 12.01
N THR A 27 6.75 -4.43 12.30
CA THR A 27 6.31 -3.07 12.58
C THR A 27 7.02 -2.08 11.68
N PHE A 28 6.26 -1.16 11.11
CA PHE A 28 6.74 -0.08 10.24
C PHE A 28 6.19 1.26 10.71
N LYS A 29 6.83 2.35 10.28
CA LYS A 29 6.19 3.67 10.30
C LYS A 29 5.25 3.77 9.11
N ASP A 30 5.82 3.75 7.91
CA ASP A 30 5.11 3.70 6.64
C ASP A 30 5.56 2.44 5.89
N ALA A 31 4.66 1.80 5.15
CA ALA A 31 4.95 0.51 4.53
C ALA A 31 4.39 0.36 3.11
N LYS A 32 5.12 -0.41 2.31
CA LYS A 32 4.63 -1.03 1.08
C LYS A 32 4.26 -2.47 1.40
N LEU A 33 3.04 -2.89 1.06
CA LEU A 33 2.57 -4.27 1.22
C LEU A 33 2.21 -4.82 -0.15
N TYR A 34 2.55 -6.06 -0.44
CA TYR A 34 2.29 -6.68 -1.73
C TYR A 34 2.19 -8.20 -1.59
N PRO A 35 1.65 -8.91 -2.61
CA PRO A 35 1.64 -10.36 -2.62
C PRO A 35 3.03 -10.95 -2.29
N GLY A 36 3.11 -11.64 -1.15
CA GLY A 36 4.32 -12.32 -0.68
C GLY A 36 5.26 -11.50 0.18
N GLY A 37 4.92 -10.27 0.56
CA GLY A 37 5.81 -9.50 1.41
C GLY A 37 5.39 -8.09 1.77
N ALA A 38 6.29 -7.45 2.50
CA ALA A 38 6.16 -6.08 2.95
C ALA A 38 7.55 -5.49 3.14
N ARG A 39 7.66 -4.17 3.01
CA ARG A 39 8.85 -3.42 3.44
C ARG A 39 8.48 -2.01 3.89
N ALA A 40 9.45 -1.36 4.54
CA ALA A 40 9.34 0.06 4.86
C ALA A 40 9.20 0.89 3.57
N TRP A 41 8.32 1.89 3.61
CA TRP A 41 8.20 2.87 2.53
C TRP A 41 9.04 4.10 2.86
N ASP A 42 10.22 4.19 2.25
CA ASP A 42 11.07 5.37 2.34
C ASP A 42 10.78 6.31 1.17
N TRP A 43 10.21 7.47 1.47
CA TRP A 43 9.85 8.48 0.47
C TRP A 43 11.06 9.06 -0.27
N ASN A 44 12.27 8.95 0.27
CA ASN A 44 13.49 9.43 -0.39
C ASN A 44 13.88 8.58 -1.61
N GLU A 45 13.40 7.34 -1.71
CA GLU A 45 13.67 6.46 -2.85
C GLU A 45 13.07 6.99 -4.16
N THR A 46 11.90 7.63 -4.05
CA THR A 46 11.08 8.03 -5.20
C THR A 46 10.85 9.54 -5.28
N GLY A 47 11.23 10.28 -4.23
CA GLY A 47 10.97 11.72 -4.13
C GLY A 47 9.54 12.05 -3.67
N THR A 48 8.86 11.10 -3.03
CA THR A 48 7.53 11.31 -2.47
C THR A 48 7.54 12.36 -1.38
N SER A 49 6.51 13.19 -1.40
CA SER A 49 6.22 14.20 -0.39
C SER A 49 4.73 14.47 -0.41
N HIS A 50 4.22 15.26 0.54
CA HIS A 50 2.78 15.60 0.57
C HIS A 50 2.25 16.16 -0.76
N SER A 51 3.09 16.88 -1.51
CA SER A 51 2.82 17.41 -2.84
C SER A 51 4.12 17.37 -3.65
N PRO A 52 4.18 16.67 -4.80
CA PRO A 52 3.03 16.24 -5.62
C PRO A 52 2.35 14.95 -5.19
N GLY A 53 2.84 14.25 -4.16
CA GLY A 53 2.21 13.05 -3.62
C GLY A 53 2.97 11.76 -3.91
N ILE A 54 2.27 10.64 -3.82
CA ILE A 54 2.73 9.30 -4.21
C ILE A 54 3.20 9.32 -5.67
N GLN A 55 4.37 8.75 -5.95
CA GLN A 55 4.97 8.70 -7.29
C GLN A 55 4.69 7.36 -8.00
N PRO A 56 4.75 7.31 -9.35
CA PRO A 56 4.66 6.06 -10.11
C PRO A 56 5.66 5.01 -9.63
N ALA A 57 6.90 5.42 -9.37
CA ALA A 57 7.95 4.54 -8.83
C ALA A 57 7.62 3.95 -7.44
N ASP A 58 6.68 4.52 -6.68
CA ASP A 58 6.27 3.90 -5.41
C ASP A 58 5.46 2.62 -5.63
N VAL A 59 4.65 2.58 -6.69
CA VAL A 59 3.70 1.50 -6.99
C VAL A 59 4.27 0.44 -7.92
N GLU A 60 5.36 0.71 -8.65
CA GLU A 60 6.03 -0.26 -9.54
C GLU A 60 6.29 -1.60 -8.86
N GLU A 61 6.86 -1.58 -7.66
CA GLU A 61 7.16 -2.80 -6.89
C GLU A 61 5.90 -3.59 -6.53
N LEU A 62 4.76 -2.91 -6.29
CA LEU A 62 3.49 -3.61 -6.04
C LEU A 62 3.07 -4.41 -7.27
N LEU A 63 3.22 -3.81 -8.46
CA LEU A 63 2.88 -4.42 -9.75
C LEU A 63 3.82 -5.57 -10.10
N GLU A 64 5.13 -5.40 -9.88
CA GLU A 64 6.15 -6.44 -10.09
C GLU A 64 5.90 -7.68 -9.22
N HIS A 65 5.34 -7.47 -8.02
CA HIS A 65 4.91 -8.53 -7.12
C HIS A 65 3.54 -9.13 -7.45
N GLY A 66 2.87 -8.64 -8.50
CA GLY A 66 1.64 -9.22 -9.04
C GLY A 66 0.36 -8.69 -8.39
N ALA A 67 0.37 -7.48 -7.80
CA ALA A 67 -0.85 -6.87 -7.30
C ALA A 67 -1.83 -6.55 -8.45
N SER A 68 -3.07 -7.03 -8.35
CA SER A 68 -4.17 -6.67 -9.28
C SER A 68 -5.12 -5.62 -8.71
N VAL A 69 -5.03 -5.37 -7.41
CA VAL A 69 -5.74 -4.29 -6.70
C VAL A 69 -4.72 -3.52 -5.86
N VAL A 70 -4.76 -2.19 -5.89
CA VAL A 70 -3.84 -1.32 -5.15
C VAL A 70 -4.61 -0.37 -4.23
N VAL A 71 -4.25 -0.37 -2.95
CA VAL A 71 -4.78 0.55 -1.93
C VAL A 71 -3.75 1.62 -1.59
N LEU A 72 -4.06 2.87 -1.90
CA LEU A 72 -3.24 4.05 -1.61
C LEU A 72 -3.83 4.82 -0.43
N SER A 73 -3.13 4.83 0.70
CA SER A 73 -3.51 5.67 1.83
C SER A 73 -2.95 7.09 1.69
N ARG A 74 -3.71 8.07 2.17
CA ARG A 74 -3.35 9.50 2.12
C ARG A 74 -2.89 10.09 3.45
N GLY A 75 -2.56 9.25 4.43
CA GLY A 75 -2.36 9.67 5.80
C GLY A 75 -3.67 9.79 6.58
N MET A 76 -3.55 9.82 7.91
CA MET A 76 -4.65 10.00 8.87
C MET A 76 -5.45 11.27 8.58
N ASN A 77 -4.78 12.32 8.07
CA ASN A 77 -5.38 13.62 7.77
C ASN A 77 -5.55 13.88 6.26
N LYS A 78 -5.36 12.87 5.40
CA LYS A 78 -5.49 12.96 3.93
C LYS A 78 -4.56 14.01 3.28
N ARG A 79 -3.43 14.36 3.92
CA ARG A 79 -2.54 15.43 3.42
C ARG A 79 -1.63 14.94 2.32
N LEU A 80 -1.32 13.65 2.27
CA LEU A 80 -0.56 13.06 1.16
C LEU A 80 -1.45 13.04 -0.09
N GLN A 81 -0.99 13.67 -1.15
CA GLN A 81 -1.61 13.61 -2.47
C GLN A 81 -1.22 12.33 -3.20
N VAL A 82 -1.89 12.06 -4.31
CA VAL A 82 -1.47 11.04 -5.28
C VAL A 82 -1.23 11.79 -6.58
N LYS A 83 -0.06 11.59 -7.18
CA LYS A 83 0.27 12.20 -8.44
C LYS A 83 -0.64 11.62 -9.55
N PRO A 84 -1.23 12.43 -10.44
CA PRO A 84 -2.11 11.91 -11.50
C PRO A 84 -1.48 10.79 -12.32
N GLU A 85 -0.20 10.94 -12.66
CA GLU A 85 0.57 9.95 -13.43
C GLU A 85 0.68 8.59 -12.71
N THR A 86 0.56 8.55 -11.38
CA THR A 86 0.48 7.28 -10.63
C THR A 86 -0.86 6.59 -10.85
N LEU A 87 -1.95 7.36 -10.89
CA LEU A 87 -3.28 6.80 -11.15
C LEU A 87 -3.40 6.34 -12.61
N ASP A 88 -2.87 7.13 -13.55
CA ASP A 88 -2.83 6.77 -14.97
C ASP A 88 -2.05 5.47 -15.17
N MET A 89 -0.87 5.31 -14.54
CA MET A 89 -0.08 4.09 -14.62
C MET A 89 -0.84 2.85 -14.11
N LEU A 90 -1.60 2.99 -13.01
CA LEU A 90 -2.38 1.87 -12.45
C LEU A 90 -3.58 1.53 -13.35
N ASP A 91 -4.25 2.53 -13.91
CA ASP A 91 -5.36 2.34 -14.84
C ASP A 91 -4.90 1.67 -16.15
N GLU A 92 -3.78 2.14 -16.73
CA GLU A 92 -3.15 1.54 -17.91
C GLU A 92 -2.70 0.09 -17.69
N ALA A 93 -2.31 -0.24 -16.46
CA ALA A 93 -1.99 -1.61 -16.05
C ALA A 93 -3.24 -2.48 -15.79
N GLY A 94 -4.45 -1.91 -15.83
CA GLY A 94 -5.70 -2.62 -15.56
C GLY A 94 -5.90 -2.97 -14.08
N VAL A 95 -5.30 -2.19 -13.17
CA VAL A 95 -5.29 -2.44 -11.73
C VAL A 95 -6.37 -1.62 -11.04
N GLU A 96 -7.25 -2.29 -10.29
CA GLU A 96 -8.26 -1.61 -9.48
C GLU A 96 -7.56 -0.78 -8.39
N THR A 97 -7.89 0.50 -8.29
CA THR A 97 -7.21 1.43 -7.36
C THR A 97 -8.18 2.04 -6.36
N HIS A 98 -7.83 1.99 -5.08
CA HIS A 98 -8.54 2.65 -3.99
C HIS A 98 -7.68 3.72 -3.34
N VAL A 99 -8.17 4.96 -3.29
CA VAL A 99 -7.46 6.08 -2.63
C VAL A 99 -8.24 6.55 -1.41
N LEU A 100 -7.72 6.30 -0.20
CA LEU A 100 -8.48 6.40 1.05
C LEU A 100 -7.67 7.10 2.17
N GLN A 101 -8.35 7.48 3.25
CA GLN A 101 -7.65 7.79 4.51
C GLN A 101 -7.10 6.50 5.13
N THR A 102 -6.02 6.60 5.92
CA THR A 102 -5.25 5.43 6.35
C THR A 102 -6.05 4.36 7.09
N GLU A 103 -6.95 4.70 8.00
CA GLU A 103 -7.75 3.68 8.71
C GLU A 103 -8.71 2.98 7.74
N GLN A 104 -9.39 3.76 6.88
CA GLN A 104 -10.27 3.21 5.83
C GLN A 104 -9.48 2.38 4.81
N ALA A 105 -8.25 2.77 4.49
CA ALA A 105 -7.35 2.04 3.60
C ALA A 105 -6.98 0.69 4.21
N VAL A 106 -6.68 0.65 5.51
CA VAL A 106 -6.35 -0.59 6.24
C VAL A 106 -7.57 -1.53 6.28
N GLU A 107 -8.76 -1.01 6.57
CA GLU A 107 -10.00 -1.79 6.52
C GLU A 107 -10.22 -2.40 5.13
N ARG A 108 -10.19 -1.56 4.08
CA ARG A 108 -10.39 -2.00 2.70
C ARG A 108 -9.34 -3.01 2.25
N TYR A 109 -8.08 -2.79 2.59
CA TYR A 109 -7.00 -3.71 2.27
C TYR A 109 -7.20 -5.09 2.91
N ASN A 110 -7.57 -5.12 4.20
CA ASN A 110 -7.82 -6.38 4.90
C ASN A 110 -9.06 -7.12 4.37
N GLU A 111 -10.11 -6.40 3.93
CA GLU A 111 -11.26 -7.01 3.26
C GLU A 111 -10.86 -7.70 1.95
N LEU A 112 -10.05 -7.03 1.12
CA LEU A 112 -9.55 -7.57 -0.15
C LEU A 112 -8.63 -8.76 0.09
N GLN A 113 -7.71 -8.64 1.04
CA GLN A 113 -6.80 -9.72 1.44
C GLN A 113 -7.58 -10.95 1.93
N ALA A 114 -8.63 -10.76 2.73
CA ALA A 114 -9.49 -11.85 3.20
C ALA A 114 -10.37 -12.49 2.11
N ALA A 115 -10.53 -11.81 0.97
CA ALA A 115 -11.21 -12.31 -0.22
C ALA A 115 -10.25 -13.00 -1.21
N ASP A 116 -9.00 -13.27 -0.80
CA ASP A 116 -7.94 -13.87 -1.63
C ASP A 116 -7.54 -13.02 -2.85
N GLU A 117 -7.84 -11.70 -2.83
CA GLU A 117 -7.40 -10.79 -3.89
C GLU A 117 -5.88 -10.55 -3.78
N PRO A 118 -5.15 -10.50 -4.91
CA PRO A 118 -3.74 -10.10 -4.92
C PRO A 118 -3.63 -8.59 -4.71
N VAL A 119 -3.84 -8.16 -3.47
CA VAL A 119 -3.86 -6.75 -3.09
C VAL A 119 -2.46 -6.25 -2.70
N GLY A 120 -2.07 -5.12 -3.27
CA GLY A 120 -0.92 -4.32 -2.84
C GLY A 120 -1.38 -3.01 -2.19
N GLY A 121 -0.49 -2.32 -1.49
CA GLY A 121 -0.82 -1.01 -0.95
C GLY A 121 0.34 -0.22 -0.36
N LEU A 122 0.13 1.10 -0.28
CA LEU A 122 1.03 2.07 0.31
C LEU A 122 0.36 2.72 1.53
N PHE A 123 0.95 2.51 2.71
CA PHE A 123 0.39 2.92 3.99
C PHE A 123 1.25 4.00 4.64
N HIS A 124 0.72 5.22 4.70
CA HIS A 124 1.27 6.34 5.43
C HIS A 124 0.52 6.49 6.76
N SER A 125 1.20 6.36 7.89
CA SER A 125 0.58 6.30 9.22
C SER A 125 0.52 7.65 9.95
N THR A 126 0.94 8.75 9.31
CA THR A 126 0.84 10.10 9.88
C THR A 126 -0.09 11.02 9.09
N CYS A 127 0.35 12.14 8.52
CA CYS A 127 -0.53 13.20 8.01
C CYS A 127 -0.66 13.19 6.50
#